data_AF-A0AA86PS32-F1
#
_entry.id   AF-A0AA86PS32-F1
#
_cell.length_a   1.000
_cell.length_b   1.000
_cell.length_c   1.000
_cell.angle_alpha   90.00
_cell.angle_beta   90.00
_cell.angle_gamma   90.00
#
_symmetry.space_group_name_H-M   'P 1'
#
loop_
_entity.id
_entity.type
_entity.pdbx_description
1 polymer ?
#
loop_
_entity_poly.entity_id
_entity_poly.type
_entity_poly.pdbx_seq_one_letter_code
_entity_poly.pdbx_strand_id
1 'polypeptide(L)' 'MPYWSESENAQFFKLLSAYGKDFQQIAECMNKSYTQVRSHFYNIQVKESKAAKEEPKGQRTLQRNQHLQLHFIVFDYVQ' A
#
# COMPACT_ATOMS: atom_id res chain seq x y z
N MET A 1 2.84 23.70 2.50
CA MET A 1 1.82 22.66 2.23
C MET A 1 1.28 22.19 3.56
N PRO A 2 -0.05 22.09 3.76
CA PRO A 2 -0.61 21.59 5.01
C PRO A 2 -0.10 20.16 5.25
N TYR A 3 0.37 19.91 6.47
CA TYR A 3 0.83 18.60 6.91
C TYR A 3 -0.39 17.68 7.06
N TRP A 4 -0.39 16.54 6.36
CA TRP A 4 -1.40 15.49 6.51
C TRP A 4 -0.81 14.38 7.34
N SER A 5 -1.39 14.15 8.52
CA SER A 5 -0.97 13.08 9.41
C SER A 5 -1.39 11.70 8.88
N GLU A 6 -0.75 10.64 9.37
CA GLU A 6 -1.09 9.26 8.99
C GLU A 6 -2.54 8.90 9.36
N SER A 7 -3.03 9.38 10.50
CA SER A 7 -4.41 9.19 10.94
C SER A 7 -5.41 9.89 10.01
N GLU A 8 -5.11 11.13 9.60
CA GLU A 8 -5.93 11.87 8.62
C GLU A 8 -5.93 11.19 7.26
N ASN A 9 -4.77 10.68 6.80
CA ASN A 9 -4.69 9.93 5.54
C ASN A 9 -5.54 8.65 5.61
N ALA A 10 -5.44 7.87 6.69
CA ALA A 10 -6.24 6.67 6.87
C ALA A 10 -7.75 6.98 6.86
N GLN A 11 -8.16 8.05 7.54
CA GLN A 11 -9.54 8.53 7.52
C GLN A 11 -9.96 8.98 6.12
N PHE A 12 -9.11 9.70 5.40
CA PHE A 12 -9.37 10.12 4.02
C PHE A 12 -9.61 8.92 3.10
N PHE A 13 -8.75 7.90 3.14
CA PHE A 13 -8.91 6.69 2.33
C PHE A 13 -10.19 5.91 2.68
N LYS A 14 -10.53 5.84 3.97
CA LYS A 14 -11.79 5.22 4.42
C LYS A 14 -13.01 5.95 3.85
N LEU A 15 -13.01 7.28 3.91
CA LEU A 15 -14.09 8.11 3.36
C LEU A 15 -14.13 8.05 1.82
N LEU A 16 -12.97 8.04 1.17
CA LEU A 16 -12.84 7.88 -0.29
C LEU A 16 -13.38 6.53 -0.76
N SER A 17 -13.18 5.46 0.02
CA SER A 17 -13.74 4.14 -0.26
C SER A 17 -15.25 4.07 -0.03
N ALA A 18 -15.79 4.87 0.89
CA ALA A 18 -17.21 4.86 1.24
C ALA A 18 -18.06 5.75 0.32
N TYR A 19 -17.57 6.97 0.03
CA TYR A 19 -18.27 8.00 -0.73
C TYR A 19 -17.71 8.20 -2.14
N GLY A 20 -16.59 7.58 -2.50
CA GLY A 20 -15.97 7.77 -3.80
C GLY A 20 -15.31 9.15 -3.95
N LYS A 21 -15.46 9.79 -5.11
CA LYS A 21 -14.84 11.10 -5.43
C LYS A 21 -15.66 12.31 -4.94
N ASP A 22 -16.57 12.11 -4.00
CA ASP A 22 -17.37 13.18 -3.41
C ASP A 22 -16.56 13.99 -2.39
N PHE A 23 -15.62 14.80 -2.90
CA PHE A 23 -14.69 15.56 -2.07
C PHE A 23 -15.37 16.58 -1.15
N GLN A 24 -16.59 17.02 -1.48
CA GLN A 24 -17.37 17.93 -0.65
C GLN A 24 -17.87 17.22 0.62
N GLN A 25 -18.39 16.00 0.49
CA GLN A 25 -18.81 15.16 1.61
C GLN A 25 -17.61 14.78 2.50
N ILE A 26 -16.49 14.43 1.87
CA ILE A 26 -15.24 14.09 2.58
C ILE A 26 -14.70 15.30 3.34
N ALA A 27 -14.75 16.49 2.73
CA ALA A 27 -14.34 17.75 3.35
C ALA A 27 -15.18 18.07 4.61
N GLU A 28 -16.49 17.90 4.53
CA GLU A 28 -17.40 18.06 5.68
C GLU A 28 -17.08 17.04 6.79
N CYS A 29 -16.88 15.76 6.44
CA CYS A 29 -16.54 14.72 7.42
C CYS A 29 -15.16 14.92 8.09
N MET A 30 -14.19 15.50 7.39
CA MET A 30 -12.85 15.74 7.93
C MET A 30 -12.66 17.16 8.49
N ASN A 31 -13.70 17.99 8.45
CA ASN A 31 -13.65 19.41 8.81
C ASN A 31 -12.49 20.17 8.11
N LYS A 32 -12.25 19.85 6.83
CA LYS A 32 -11.22 20.47 5.98
C LYS A 32 -11.88 21.18 4.81
N SER A 33 -11.14 22.07 4.15
CA SER A 33 -11.65 22.71 2.94
C SER A 33 -11.66 21.74 1.75
N TYR A 34 -12.69 21.84 0.89
CA TYR A 34 -12.76 21.12 -0.39
C TYR A 34 -11.45 21.23 -1.19
N THR A 35 -10.87 22.44 -1.27
CA THR A 35 -9.64 22.69 -2.04
C THR A 35 -8.45 21.92 -1.47
N GLN A 36 -8.39 21.76 -0.14
CA GLN A 36 -7.32 20.99 0.53
C GLN A 36 -7.47 19.49 0.23
N VAL A 37 -8.69 18.96 0.34
CA VAL A 37 -9.00 17.54 0.07
C VAL A 37 -8.72 17.20 -1.39
N ARG A 38 -9.18 18.03 -2.32
CA ARG A 38 -8.92 17.87 -3.75
C ARG A 38 -7.43 17.91 -4.07
N SER A 39 -6.71 18.89 -3.55
CA SER A 39 -5.25 19.00 -3.77
C SER A 39 -4.52 17.78 -3.21
N HIS A 40 -4.94 17.29 -2.05
CA HIS A 40 -4.37 16.10 -1.42
C HIS A 40 -4.58 14.85 -2.28
N PHE A 41 -5.78 14.64 -2.84
CA PHE A 41 -6.06 13.54 -3.74
C PHE A 41 -5.14 13.51 -4.96
N TYR A 42 -4.97 14.65 -5.66
CA TYR A 42 -4.06 14.72 -6.80
C TYR A 42 -2.60 14.48 -6.41
N ASN A 43 -2.16 14.98 -5.26
CA ASN A 43 -0.81 14.76 -4.75
C ASN A 43 -0.54 13.27 -4.47
N ILE A 44 -1.53 12.55 -3.92
CA ILE A 44 -1.44 11.09 -3.72
C ILE A 44 -1.31 10.37 -5.06
N GLN A 45 -2.13 10.70 -6.06
CA GLN A 45 -2.08 10.05 -7.37
C GLN A 45 -0.72 10.23 -8.07
N VAL A 46 -0.14 11.44 -7.96
CA VAL A 46 1.20 11.71 -8.47
C VAL A 46 2.25 10.89 -7.72
N LYS A 47 2.09 10.72 -6.39
CA LYS A 47 2.99 9.89 -5.58
C LYS A 47 2.88 8.41 -5.93
N GLU A 48 1.69 7.86 -6.10
CA GLU A 48 1.46 6.47 -6.51
C GLU A 48 2.06 6.16 -7.88
N SER A 49 1.90 7.09 -8.83
CA SER A 49 2.48 6.98 -10.18
C SER A 49 4.02 6.97 -10.17
N LYS A 50 4.64 7.56 -9.15
CA LYS A 50 6.09 7.53 -8.94
C LYS A 50 6.54 6.31 -8.13
N ALA A 51 5.75 5.90 -7.13
CA ALA A 51 6.01 4.71 -6.32
C ALA A 51 5.94 3.41 -7.13
N ALA A 52 5.08 3.35 -8.16
CA ALA A 52 5.06 2.23 -9.10
C ALA A 52 6.36 2.08 -9.93
N LYS A 53 7.29 3.05 -9.87
CA LYS A 53 8.62 2.96 -10.47
C LYS A 53 9.74 2.64 -9.46
N GLU A 54 9.42 2.54 -8.17
CA GLU A 54 10.36 2.17 -7.11
C GLU A 54 9.79 1.04 -6.26
N GLU A 55 9.99 -0.19 -6.74
CA GLU A 55 9.83 -1.39 -5.91
C GLU A 55 10.84 -1.35 -4.73
N PRO A 56 10.40 -1.70 -3.50
CA PRO A 56 11.27 -1.71 -2.34
C PRO A 56 12.27 -2.87 -2.41
N LYS A 57 13.55 -2.54 -2.65
CA LYS A 57 14.68 -3.38 -2.23
C LYS A 57 14.71 -3.44 -0.70
N GLY A 58 14.23 -4.54 -0.15
CA GLY A 58 14.69 -5.04 1.13
C GLY A 58 13.60 -5.23 2.19
N GLN A 59 13.19 -6.48 2.38
CA GLN A 59 13.17 -7.11 3.70
C GLN A 59 12.93 -8.61 3.54
N ARG A 60 13.97 -9.40 3.81
CA ARG A 60 13.90 -10.69 4.50
C ARG A 60 15.32 -11.22 4.73
N THR A 61 15.97 -10.71 5.76
CA THR A 61 17.07 -11.41 6.42
C THR A 61 16.50 -12.50 7.34
N LEU A 62 17.16 -13.66 7.29
CA LEU A 62 17.25 -14.70 8.33
C LEU A 62 16.05 -15.64 8.59
N GLN A 63 15.97 -16.73 7.81
CA GLN A 63 16.05 -18.09 8.37
C GLN A 63 16.48 -19.06 7.26
N ARG A 64 17.81 -19.19 7.05
CA ARG A 64 18.39 -20.21 6.17
C ARG A 64 19.17 -21.18 7.06
N ASN A 65 18.44 -22.17 7.58
CA ASN A 65 18.87 -23.41 8.23
C ASN A 65 17.55 -24.13 8.54
N GLN A 66 17.18 -25.29 8.00
CA GLN A 66 17.96 -26.46 7.58
C GLN A 66 17.22 -27.21 6.46
N HIS A 67 17.89 -28.22 5.90
CA HIS A 67 17.37 -29.29 5.03
C HIS A 67 17.54 -29.10 3.50
N LEU A 68 18.78 -28.79 3.08
CA LEU A 68 19.31 -29.50 1.91
C LEU A 68 19.64 -30.93 2.36
N GLN A 69 18.77 -31.88 2.03
CA GLN A 69 19.16 -33.20 1.52
C GLN A 69 18.04 -33.73 0.60
N LEU A 70 17.89 -33.08 -0.56
CA LEU A 70 17.45 -33.76 -1.76
C LEU A 70 18.64 -34.56 -2.28
N HIS A 71 18.73 -35.83 -1.88
CA HIS A 71 19.43 -36.81 -2.72
C HIS A 71 18.77 -38.19 -2.53
N PHE A 72 18.42 -38.78 -3.68
CA PHE A 72 17.86 -40.12 -3.88
C PHE A 72 16.35 -40.31 -3.64
N ILE A 73 15.54 -39.77 -4.55
CA ILE A 73 14.40 -40.53 -5.08
C ILE A 73 14.63 -40.72 -6.57
N VAL A 74 15.32 -41.80 -6.93
CA VAL A 74 15.05 -42.63 -8.11
C VAL A 74 15.94 -43.87 -7.97
N PHE A 75 15.49 -44.82 -7.16
CA PHE A 75 15.94 -46.20 -7.27
C PHE A 75 14.70 -47.10 -7.10
N ASP A 76 14.34 -47.75 -8.21
CA ASP A 76 13.41 -48.88 -8.39
C ASP A 76 11.93 -48.63 -8.05
N TYR A 77 11.04 -48.36 -9.01
CA TYR A 77 10.56 -49.29 -10.07
C TYR A 77 10.18 -50.67 -9.52
N VAL A 78 9.19 -50.69 -8.63
CA VAL A 78 8.36 -51.88 -8.39
C VAL A 78 7.22 -51.87 -9.40
N GLN A 79 7.30 -52.75 -10.40
CA GLN A 79 6.44 -53.95 -10.53
C GLN A 79 6.83 -54.77 -11.77
#